data_AF-A0A924YM77-F1
#
_entry.id   AF-A0A924YM77-F1
#
_cell.length_a   1.000
_cell.length_b   1.000
_cell.length_c   1.000
_cell.angle_alpha   90.00
_cell.angle_beta   90.00
_cell.angle_gamma   90.00
#
_symmetry.space_group_name_H-M   'P 1'
#
loop_
_entity.id
_entity.type
_entity.pdbx_description
1 polymer ?
#
loop_
_entity_poly.entity_id
_entity_poly.type
_entity_poly.pdbx_seq_one_letter_code
_entity_poly.pdbx_strand_id
1 'polypeptide(L)'
;MPKWEDAHPWLLSATVIMLLGSQNSKWLMLSDVLAVLVQTLLAVTIGFLGLLLLRRSARHAALMTSWIALLGFYYGVLFDELGKLPAGGGAALRHGVLIAIGVGVAAVIWNLTGELKKLSAFLSLTMTITVTVFSAKFGMFLANEPRSEWSELAKTSPAQTEAAPEDAQRPDIYYIILDGYGRNDVLQKYYDFDNSEFLDSLRQRGFYVADKSCTNFTATAFSLSSSLNMRYHESYSSLRGYKTLAEMSRDHDVGRCLRERGYKLVHFNTRYPGSSCSDIAHVSLGEPSTWLPAGSRLFMLTLIRHSAIRFIN
;
A
#
# COMPACT_ATOMS: atom_id res chain seq x y z
N MET A 1 -0.88 6.13 -36.64
CA MET A 1 -0.19 5.55 -35.46
C MET A 1 0.45 6.68 -34.68
N PRO A 2 0.42 6.65 -33.32
CA PRO A 2 1.12 7.64 -32.51
C PRO A 2 2.63 7.58 -32.78
N LYS A 3 3.28 8.75 -32.82
CA LYS A 3 4.75 8.83 -32.88
C LYS A 3 5.30 9.02 -31.47
N TRP A 4 6.62 8.94 -31.33
CA TRP A 4 7.29 9.16 -30.05
C TRP A 4 6.88 10.49 -29.41
N GLU A 5 6.71 11.55 -30.22
CA GLU A 5 6.37 12.88 -29.71
C GLU A 5 5.02 12.89 -28.98
N ASP A 6 4.13 11.94 -29.26
CA ASP A 6 2.79 11.84 -28.68
C ASP A 6 2.74 10.82 -27.51
N ALA A 7 3.90 10.33 -27.02
CA ALA A 7 4.00 9.32 -25.96
C ALA A 7 3.84 9.89 -24.53
N HIS A 8 3.81 11.21 -24.38
CA HIS A 8 3.72 11.90 -23.10
C HIS A 8 2.55 11.46 -22.18
N PRO A 9 1.38 10.93 -22.61
CA PRO A 9 0.36 10.45 -21.68
C PRO A 9 0.82 9.24 -20.85
N TRP A 10 1.46 8.28 -21.51
CA TRP A 10 2.02 7.11 -20.86
C TRP A 10 3.24 7.48 -20.01
N LEU A 11 4.12 8.33 -20.53
CA LEU A 11 5.33 8.76 -19.82
C LEU A 11 5.01 9.61 -18.57
N LEU A 12 4.02 10.52 -18.66
CA LEU A 12 3.53 11.29 -17.51
C LEU A 12 2.98 10.36 -16.43
N SER A 13 2.14 9.42 -16.83
CA SER A 13 1.51 8.49 -15.90
C SER A 13 2.56 7.59 -15.24
N ALA A 14 3.50 7.04 -16.03
CA ALA A 14 4.64 6.30 -15.51
C ALA A 14 5.51 7.15 -14.57
N THR A 15 5.73 8.43 -14.89
CA THR A 15 6.47 9.36 -14.01
C THR A 15 5.82 9.46 -12.64
N VAL A 16 4.49 9.64 -12.57
CA VAL A 16 3.76 9.71 -11.29
C VAL A 16 3.90 8.40 -10.53
N ILE A 17 3.73 7.25 -11.19
CA ILE A 17 3.85 5.94 -10.54
C ILE A 17 5.26 5.71 -10.00
N MET A 18 6.30 6.00 -10.80
CA MET A 18 7.70 5.84 -10.38
C MET A 18 8.10 6.82 -9.29
N LEU A 19 7.61 8.05 -9.33
CA LEU A 19 7.81 9.04 -8.27
C LEU A 19 7.26 8.50 -6.94
N LEU A 20 5.99 8.09 -6.91
CA LEU A 20 5.35 7.54 -5.72
C LEU A 20 6.05 6.26 -5.24
N GLY A 21 6.43 5.37 -6.17
CA GLY A 21 7.24 4.18 -5.88
C GLY A 21 8.54 4.54 -5.18
N SER A 22 9.28 5.52 -5.73
CA SER A 22 10.58 5.98 -5.20
C SER A 22 10.51 6.68 -3.85
N GLN A 23 9.38 7.33 -3.53
CA GLN A 23 9.17 7.99 -2.24
C GLN A 23 8.74 7.01 -1.15
N ASN A 24 8.09 5.92 -1.55
CA ASN A 24 7.51 4.93 -0.64
C ASN A 24 8.23 3.58 -0.72
N SER A 25 9.48 3.54 -1.21
CA SER A 25 10.23 2.29 -1.43
C SER A 25 10.44 1.45 -0.17
N LYS A 26 10.37 2.06 1.02
CA LYS A 26 10.39 1.35 2.32
C LYS A 26 9.15 0.50 2.59
N TRP A 27 8.06 0.76 1.86
CA TRP A 27 6.75 0.14 2.02
C TRP A 27 6.34 -0.71 0.82
N LEU A 28 6.87 -0.40 -0.37
CA LEU A 28 6.41 -0.97 -1.65
C LEU A 28 7.45 -1.91 -2.26
N MET A 29 7.00 -3.10 -2.65
CA MET A 29 7.78 -4.02 -3.45
C MET A 29 7.81 -3.58 -4.92
N LEU A 30 8.78 -4.09 -5.69
CA LEU A 30 8.82 -3.88 -7.13
C LEU A 30 7.53 -4.36 -7.81
N SER A 31 7.02 -5.52 -7.39
CA SER A 31 5.75 -6.07 -7.88
C SER A 31 4.57 -5.13 -7.64
N ASP A 32 4.53 -4.44 -6.50
CA ASP A 32 3.46 -3.50 -6.17
C ASP A 32 3.44 -2.32 -7.14
N VAL A 33 4.62 -1.74 -7.40
CA VAL A 33 4.78 -0.61 -8.32
C VAL A 33 4.46 -1.01 -9.75
N LEU A 34 4.92 -2.19 -10.20
CA LEU A 34 4.65 -2.70 -11.53
C LEU A 34 3.16 -3.00 -11.75
N ALA A 35 2.49 -3.60 -10.76
CA ALA A 35 1.06 -3.88 -10.84
C ALA A 35 0.24 -2.60 -11.06
N VAL A 36 0.51 -1.55 -10.28
CA VAL A 36 -0.19 -0.27 -10.43
C VAL A 36 0.21 0.45 -11.71
N LEU A 37 1.48 0.37 -12.13
CA LEU A 37 1.93 0.91 -13.40
C LEU A 37 1.16 0.32 -14.57
N VAL A 38 1.02 -1.01 -14.63
CA VAL A 38 0.29 -1.69 -15.71
C VAL A 38 -1.18 -1.27 -15.74
N GLN A 39 -1.85 -1.24 -14.60
CA GLN A 39 -3.25 -0.81 -14.50
C GLN A 39 -3.43 0.64 -14.97
N THR A 40 -2.52 1.52 -14.55
CA THR A 40 -2.53 2.94 -14.93
C THR A 40 -2.29 3.12 -16.43
N LEU A 41 -1.29 2.44 -16.98
CA LEU A 41 -0.98 2.50 -18.42
C LEU A 41 -2.14 1.94 -19.26
N LEU A 42 -2.84 0.92 -18.78
CA LEU A 42 -4.03 0.40 -19.43
C LEU A 42 -5.16 1.44 -19.45
N ALA A 43 -5.46 2.06 -18.31
CA ALA A 43 -6.49 3.10 -18.22
C ALA A 43 -6.17 4.31 -19.13
N VAL A 44 -4.92 4.75 -19.15
CA VAL A 44 -4.43 5.82 -20.04
C VAL A 44 -4.56 5.44 -21.51
N THR A 45 -4.25 4.18 -21.85
CA THR A 45 -4.39 3.67 -23.21
C THR A 45 -5.85 3.68 -23.65
N ILE A 46 -6.78 3.25 -22.78
CA ILE A 46 -8.21 3.27 -23.06
C ILE A 46 -8.69 4.71 -23.29
N GLY A 47 -8.32 5.65 -22.42
CA GLY A 47 -8.66 7.07 -22.58
C GLY A 47 -8.10 7.67 -23.89
N PHE A 48 -6.85 7.37 -24.20
CA PHE A 48 -6.22 7.78 -25.45
C PHE A 48 -6.94 7.22 -26.68
N LEU A 49 -7.25 5.92 -26.70
CA LEU A 49 -7.95 5.29 -27.82
C LEU A 49 -9.35 5.87 -28.00
N GLY A 50 -10.10 6.09 -26.91
CA GLY A 50 -11.40 6.76 -26.98
C GLY A 50 -11.31 8.14 -27.62
N LEU A 51 -10.36 8.97 -27.18
CA LEU A 51 -10.15 10.30 -27.75
C LEU A 51 -9.60 10.27 -29.17
N LEU A 52 -8.78 9.27 -29.51
CA LEU A 52 -8.28 9.05 -30.86
C LEU A 52 -9.43 8.73 -31.82
N LEU A 53 -10.37 7.88 -31.41
CA LEU A 53 -11.55 7.54 -32.21
C LEU A 53 -12.45 8.76 -32.46
N LEU A 54 -12.63 9.61 -31.43
CA LEU A 54 -13.45 10.82 -31.52
C LEU A 54 -12.80 11.92 -32.36
N ARG A 55 -11.53 12.28 -32.06
CA ARG A 55 -10.85 13.43 -32.69
C ARG A 55 -10.15 13.07 -33.99
N ARG A 56 -9.88 11.78 -34.23
CA ARG A 56 -9.11 11.23 -35.35
C ARG A 56 -7.72 11.85 -35.52
N SER A 57 -7.14 12.34 -34.41
CA SER A 57 -5.81 12.91 -34.38
C SER A 57 -5.07 12.41 -33.14
N ALA A 58 -4.01 11.63 -33.35
CA ALA A 58 -3.20 11.07 -32.27
C ALA A 58 -2.64 12.15 -31.34
N ARG A 59 -2.22 13.29 -31.91
CA ARG A 59 -1.61 14.37 -31.13
C ARG A 59 -2.60 15.08 -30.21
N HIS A 60 -3.80 15.38 -30.71
CA HIS A 60 -4.85 15.98 -29.88
C HIS A 60 -5.30 14.99 -28.80
N ALA A 61 -5.51 13.74 -29.18
CA ALA A 61 -5.85 12.67 -28.24
C ALA A 61 -4.80 12.53 -27.14
N ALA A 62 -3.50 12.58 -27.49
CA ALA A 62 -2.42 12.55 -26.52
C ALA A 62 -2.47 13.76 -25.58
N LEU A 63 -2.53 14.99 -26.10
CA LEU A 63 -2.56 16.21 -25.28
C LEU A 63 -3.73 16.21 -24.29
N MET A 64 -4.91 15.84 -24.76
CA MET A 64 -6.10 15.71 -23.92
C MET A 64 -5.95 14.59 -22.89
N THR A 65 -5.41 13.44 -23.27
CA THR A 65 -5.21 12.31 -22.34
C THR A 65 -4.20 12.69 -21.25
N SER A 66 -3.10 13.36 -21.59
CA SER A 66 -2.16 13.89 -20.60
C SER A 66 -2.79 14.89 -19.66
N TRP A 67 -3.64 15.79 -20.19
CA TRP A 67 -4.37 16.73 -19.36
C TRP A 67 -5.34 16.04 -18.39
N ILE A 68 -6.11 15.08 -18.88
CA ILE A 68 -7.03 14.28 -18.05
C ILE A 68 -6.24 13.48 -17.00
N ALA A 69 -5.11 12.88 -17.37
CA ALA A 69 -4.25 12.16 -16.43
C ALA A 69 -3.66 13.09 -15.37
N LEU A 70 -3.15 14.28 -15.77
CA LEU A 70 -2.63 15.29 -14.86
C LEU A 70 -3.69 15.72 -13.85
N LEU A 71 -4.87 16.11 -14.32
CA LEU A 71 -5.99 16.42 -13.43
C LEU A 71 -6.37 15.22 -12.57
N GLY A 72 -6.42 14.03 -13.15
CA GLY A 72 -6.74 12.79 -12.46
C GLY A 72 -5.82 12.54 -11.26
N PHE A 73 -4.50 12.64 -11.44
CA PHE A 73 -3.52 12.39 -10.37
C PHE A 73 -3.43 13.50 -9.32
N TYR A 74 -3.72 14.75 -9.68
CA TYR A 74 -3.58 15.91 -8.79
C TYR A 74 -4.92 16.42 -8.25
N TYR A 75 -6.04 15.80 -8.63
CA TYR A 75 -7.39 16.25 -8.30
C TYR A 75 -7.60 16.50 -6.81
N GLY A 76 -7.22 15.54 -5.97
CA GLY A 76 -7.42 15.60 -4.53
C GLY A 76 -6.63 16.74 -3.90
N VAL A 77 -5.37 16.92 -4.33
CA VAL A 77 -4.52 18.03 -3.89
C VAL A 77 -5.15 19.37 -4.29
N LEU A 78 -5.52 19.52 -5.56
CA LEU A 78 -6.15 20.75 -6.06
C LEU A 78 -7.44 21.07 -5.31
N PHE A 79 -8.28 20.07 -5.04
CA PHE A 79 -9.51 20.28 -4.28
C PHE A 79 -9.26 20.72 -2.84
N ASP A 80 -8.28 20.12 -2.18
CA ASP A 80 -7.95 20.45 -0.79
C ASP A 80 -7.37 21.87 -0.70
N GLU A 81 -6.49 22.25 -1.64
CA GLU A 81 -5.96 23.61 -1.73
C GLU A 81 -7.06 24.63 -2.05
N LEU A 82 -7.99 24.32 -2.96
CA LEU A 82 -9.16 25.16 -3.19
C LEU A 82 -9.98 25.38 -1.91
N GLY A 83 -10.08 24.36 -1.05
CA GLY A 83 -10.78 24.45 0.23
C GLY A 83 -10.13 25.39 1.25
N LYS A 84 -8.84 25.72 1.10
CA LYS A 84 -8.12 26.66 1.97
C LYS A 84 -8.33 28.12 1.57
N LEU A 85 -8.82 28.38 0.35
CA LEU A 85 -9.07 29.73 -0.12
C LEU A 85 -10.30 30.31 0.59
N PRO A 86 -10.33 31.63 0.90
CA PRO A 86 -11.51 32.27 1.48
C PRO A 86 -12.78 32.12 0.62
N ALA A 87 -12.61 32.04 -0.70
CA ALA A 87 -13.68 31.80 -1.68
C ALA A 87 -13.83 30.31 -2.05
N GLY A 88 -13.17 29.39 -1.35
CA GLY A 88 -13.11 27.96 -1.68
C GLY A 88 -14.46 27.26 -1.64
N GLY A 89 -15.38 27.74 -0.80
CA GLY A 89 -16.75 27.26 -0.71
C GLY A 89 -16.89 25.77 -0.35
N GLY A 90 -18.12 25.28 -0.48
CA GLY A 90 -18.47 23.88 -0.21
C GLY A 90 -17.83 22.90 -1.20
N ALA A 91 -17.91 21.61 -0.90
CA ALA A 91 -17.38 20.55 -1.77
C ALA A 91 -17.93 20.64 -3.20
N ALA A 92 -19.23 20.88 -3.35
CA ALA A 92 -19.90 20.99 -4.65
C ALA A 92 -19.29 22.09 -5.55
N LEU A 93 -18.98 23.27 -4.99
CA LEU A 93 -18.37 24.36 -5.75
C LEU A 93 -16.98 23.96 -6.26
N ARG A 94 -16.15 23.39 -5.38
CA ARG A 94 -14.80 22.94 -5.72
C ARG A 94 -14.80 21.87 -6.81
N HIS A 95 -15.74 20.93 -6.73
CA HIS A 95 -15.97 19.95 -7.79
C HIS A 95 -16.34 20.61 -9.12
N GLY A 96 -17.30 21.55 -9.09
CA GLY A 96 -17.73 22.31 -10.27
C GLY A 96 -16.59 23.09 -10.92
N VAL A 97 -15.76 23.78 -10.12
CA VAL A 97 -14.58 24.52 -10.60
C VAL A 97 -13.58 23.59 -11.28
N LEU A 98 -13.24 22.46 -10.66
CA LEU A 98 -12.27 21.52 -11.23
C LEU A 98 -12.80 20.84 -12.51
N ILE A 99 -14.09 20.51 -12.57
CA ILE A 99 -14.73 20.00 -13.80
C ILE A 99 -14.69 21.06 -14.90
N ALA A 100 -15.04 22.31 -14.58
CA ALA A 100 -15.01 23.42 -15.54
C ALA A 100 -13.60 23.66 -16.10
N ILE A 101 -12.57 23.62 -15.26
CA ILE A 101 -11.16 23.69 -15.68
C ILE A 101 -10.81 22.50 -16.58
N GLY A 102 -11.21 21.28 -16.18
CA GLY A 102 -10.95 20.07 -16.96
C GLY A 102 -11.56 20.10 -18.35
N VAL A 103 -12.85 20.40 -18.45
CA VAL A 103 -13.57 20.50 -19.73
C VAL A 103 -13.06 21.69 -20.54
N GLY A 104 -12.83 22.85 -19.91
CA GLY A 104 -12.38 24.06 -20.57
C GLY A 104 -11.03 23.88 -21.27
N VAL A 105 -10.03 23.35 -20.56
CA VAL A 105 -8.71 23.10 -21.15
C VAL A 105 -8.78 22.00 -22.22
N ALA A 106 -9.58 20.94 -22.02
CA ALA A 106 -9.78 19.92 -23.03
C ALA A 106 -10.42 20.49 -24.31
N ALA A 107 -11.38 21.41 -24.18
CA ALA A 107 -12.01 22.10 -25.29
C ALA A 107 -11.04 23.06 -26.00
N VAL A 108 -10.17 23.76 -25.25
CA VAL A 108 -9.09 24.56 -25.85
C VAL A 108 -8.19 23.66 -26.68
N ILE A 109 -7.67 22.56 -26.11
CA ILE A 109 -6.81 21.61 -26.82
C ILE A 109 -7.51 21.07 -28.07
N TRP A 110 -8.80 20.73 -27.97
CA TRP A 110 -9.59 20.22 -29.09
C TRP A 110 -9.59 21.15 -30.31
N ASN A 111 -9.68 22.46 -30.05
CA ASN A 111 -9.79 23.52 -31.05
C ASN A 111 -8.45 24.13 -31.45
N LEU A 112 -7.33 23.68 -30.90
CA LEU A 112 -6.01 24.19 -31.29
C LEU A 112 -5.74 23.87 -32.78
N THR A 113 -5.57 24.93 -33.57
CA THR A 113 -5.17 24.86 -34.97
C THR A 113 -3.72 25.32 -35.09
N GLY A 114 -2.79 24.43 -35.45
CA GLY A 114 -1.37 24.77 -35.59
C GLY A 114 -0.44 23.56 -35.50
N GLU A 115 0.87 23.79 -35.62
CA GLU A 115 1.87 22.72 -35.50
C GLU A 115 2.13 22.35 -34.04
N LEU A 116 1.30 21.46 -33.48
CA LEU A 116 1.42 20.99 -32.10
C LEU A 116 2.63 20.06 -31.87
N LYS A 117 3.40 19.73 -32.91
CA LYS A 117 4.51 18.77 -32.85
C LYS A 117 5.55 19.15 -31.81
N LYS A 118 5.98 20.43 -31.80
CA LYS A 118 7.02 20.92 -30.88
C LYS A 118 6.57 20.82 -29.42
N LEU A 119 5.31 21.16 -29.14
CA LEU A 119 4.73 21.02 -27.80
C LEU A 119 4.67 19.56 -27.36
N SER A 120 4.15 18.68 -28.23
CA SER A 120 4.10 17.23 -27.97
C SER A 120 5.49 16.66 -27.68
N ALA A 121 6.47 17.00 -28.53
CA ALA A 121 7.86 16.56 -28.39
C ALA A 121 8.50 17.07 -27.10
N PHE A 122 8.27 18.34 -26.74
CA PHE A 122 8.75 18.92 -25.49
C PHE A 122 8.19 18.16 -24.28
N LEU A 123 6.88 17.94 -24.23
CA LEU A 123 6.23 17.20 -23.15
C LEU A 123 6.78 15.77 -23.05
N SER A 124 6.89 15.06 -24.18
CA SER A 124 7.42 13.69 -24.19
C SER A 124 8.88 13.66 -23.72
N LEU A 125 9.71 14.62 -24.13
CA LEU A 125 11.10 14.73 -23.68
C LEU A 125 11.21 14.98 -22.18
N THR A 126 10.46 15.95 -21.66
CA THR A 126 10.44 16.23 -20.23
C THR A 126 10.00 14.99 -19.45
N MET A 127 8.94 14.32 -19.88
CA MET A 127 8.43 13.12 -19.20
C MET A 127 9.39 11.93 -19.30
N THR A 128 10.09 11.76 -20.42
CA THR A 128 11.15 10.76 -20.56
C THR A 128 12.29 11.02 -19.58
N ILE A 129 12.73 12.26 -19.43
CA ILE A 129 13.80 12.63 -18.49
C ILE A 129 13.33 12.34 -17.06
N THR A 130 12.14 12.78 -16.68
CA THR A 130 11.62 12.60 -15.31
C THR A 130 11.37 11.15 -14.96
N VAL A 131 10.74 10.36 -15.85
CA VAL A 131 10.51 8.93 -15.59
C VAL A 131 11.84 8.19 -15.46
N THR A 132 12.85 8.53 -16.24
CA THR A 132 14.19 7.94 -16.15
C THR A 132 14.83 8.25 -14.80
N VAL A 133 14.79 9.51 -14.33
CA VAL A 133 15.34 9.91 -13.03
C VAL A 133 14.66 9.16 -11.88
N PHE A 134 13.32 9.09 -11.86
CA PHE A 134 12.61 8.40 -10.77
C PHE A 134 12.76 6.88 -10.84
N SER A 135 12.82 6.31 -12.06
CA SER A 135 13.09 4.88 -12.24
C SER A 135 14.50 4.52 -11.77
N ALA A 136 15.51 5.36 -12.07
CA ALA A 136 16.87 5.19 -11.57
C ALA A 136 16.92 5.31 -10.05
N LYS A 137 16.25 6.30 -9.45
CA LYS A 137 16.16 6.45 -7.99
C LYS A 137 15.53 5.23 -7.33
N PHE A 138 14.44 4.71 -7.90
CA PHE A 138 13.78 3.51 -7.40
C PHE A 138 14.68 2.26 -7.58
N GLY A 139 15.30 2.09 -8.75
CA GLY A 139 16.23 1.01 -9.03
C GLY A 139 17.46 1.02 -8.13
N MET A 140 18.06 2.19 -7.86
CA MET A 140 19.16 2.33 -6.91
C MET A 140 18.74 1.96 -5.49
N PHE A 141 17.51 2.31 -5.07
CA PHE A 141 16.99 1.86 -3.78
C PHE A 141 16.89 0.33 -3.74
N LEU A 142 16.30 -0.30 -4.76
CA LEU A 142 16.14 -1.76 -4.82
C LEU A 142 17.49 -2.49 -4.89
N ALA A 143 18.48 -1.94 -5.60
CA ALA A 143 19.81 -2.52 -5.72
C ALA A 143 20.62 -2.42 -4.42
N ASN A 144 20.42 -1.34 -3.67
CA ASN A 144 21.04 -1.13 -2.37
C ASN A 144 20.20 -1.71 -1.21
N GLU A 145 19.00 -2.24 -1.49
CA GLU A 145 18.16 -2.93 -0.51
C GLU A 145 18.86 -4.25 -0.17
N PRO A 146 19.48 -4.36 1.01
CA PRO A 146 20.33 -5.50 1.26
C PRO A 146 19.41 -6.72 1.42
N ARG A 147 19.72 -7.81 0.71
CA ARG A 147 18.92 -9.05 0.64
C ARG A 147 18.55 -9.53 2.04
N SER A 148 17.25 -9.75 2.34
CA SER A 148 16.79 -9.91 3.72
C SER A 148 17.56 -11.02 4.46
N GLU A 149 18.33 -10.63 5.48
CA GLU A 149 19.00 -11.57 6.37
C GLU A 149 17.97 -12.46 7.07
N TRP A 150 16.72 -11.99 7.21
CA TRP A 150 15.62 -12.80 7.70
C TRP A 150 15.38 -14.06 6.86
N SER A 151 15.45 -14.00 5.53
CA SER A 151 15.30 -15.21 4.71
C SER A 151 16.41 -16.23 4.98
N GLU A 152 17.58 -15.81 5.47
CA GLU A 152 18.69 -16.71 5.82
C GLU A 152 18.61 -17.17 7.29
N LEU A 153 18.29 -16.26 8.23
CA LEU A 153 18.00 -16.57 9.64
C LEU A 153 16.79 -17.51 9.81
N ALA A 154 15.79 -17.34 8.94
CA ALA A 154 14.62 -18.20 8.88
C ALA A 154 14.98 -19.62 8.44
N LYS A 155 16.02 -19.80 7.61
CA LYS A 155 16.50 -21.13 7.19
C LYS A 155 17.36 -21.80 8.27
N THR A 156 17.96 -21.02 9.16
CA THR A 156 18.82 -21.53 10.24
C THR A 156 18.10 -21.66 11.58
N SER A 157 16.76 -21.61 11.58
CA SER A 157 15.96 -21.64 12.81
C SER A 157 16.38 -22.80 13.74
N PRO A 158 16.91 -22.49 14.94
CA PRO A 158 17.47 -23.49 15.82
C PRO A 158 16.37 -24.01 16.75
N ALA A 159 15.68 -25.05 16.31
CA ALA A 159 15.06 -25.98 17.24
C ALA A 159 15.26 -27.39 16.70
N GLN A 160 16.34 -28.05 17.14
CA GLN A 160 16.32 -29.50 17.18
C GLN A 160 15.14 -29.88 18.08
N THR A 161 14.03 -30.22 17.45
CA THR A 161 12.81 -30.61 18.15
C THR A 161 13.01 -32.05 18.59
N GLU A 162 13.16 -32.26 19.90
CA GLU A 162 12.80 -33.56 20.47
C GLU A 162 11.36 -33.84 20.08
N ALA A 163 11.13 -35.00 19.44
CA ALA A 163 9.80 -35.40 19.03
C ALA A 163 8.87 -35.35 20.25
N ALA A 164 7.78 -34.58 20.14
CA ALA A 164 6.76 -34.59 21.17
C ALA A 164 6.25 -36.03 21.33
N PRO A 165 6.00 -36.52 22.56
CA PRO A 165 5.44 -37.84 22.79
C PRO A 165 4.19 -38.05 21.92
N GLU A 166 4.04 -39.23 21.33
CA GLU A 166 2.85 -39.57 20.51
C GLU A 166 1.54 -39.35 21.29
N ASP A 167 1.57 -39.54 22.61
CA ASP A 167 0.43 -39.39 23.52
C ASP A 167 0.23 -37.97 24.10
N ALA A 168 1.01 -36.96 23.68
CA ALA A 168 0.78 -35.60 24.15
C ALA A 168 -0.55 -35.07 23.61
N GLN A 169 -1.46 -34.67 24.50
CA GLN A 169 -2.70 -33.98 24.12
C GLN A 169 -2.33 -32.70 23.34
N ARG A 170 -2.82 -32.57 22.10
CA ARG A 170 -2.55 -31.43 21.20
C ARG A 170 -3.81 -30.56 21.09
N PRO A 171 -4.04 -29.63 22.04
CA PRO A 171 -5.21 -28.77 21.99
C PRO A 171 -5.12 -27.80 20.81
N ASP A 172 -6.27 -27.38 20.27
CA ASP A 172 -6.30 -26.27 19.31
C ASP A 172 -5.79 -24.98 19.96
N ILE A 173 -5.00 -24.21 19.20
CA ILE A 173 -4.38 -22.97 19.66
C ILE A 173 -5.00 -21.80 18.90
N TYR A 174 -5.60 -20.87 19.63
CA TYR A 174 -6.15 -19.63 19.09
C TYR A 174 -5.28 -18.45 19.51
N TYR A 175 -4.63 -17.80 18.55
CA TYR A 175 -3.84 -16.59 18.77
C TYR A 175 -4.58 -15.38 18.22
N ILE A 176 -5.23 -14.63 19.11
CA ILE A 176 -6.10 -13.49 18.77
C ILE A 176 -5.42 -12.20 19.25
N ILE A 177 -5.23 -11.25 18.34
CA ILE A 177 -4.66 -9.93 18.62
C ILE A 177 -5.67 -8.85 18.26
N LEU A 178 -5.96 -7.97 19.21
CA LEU A 178 -6.83 -6.82 19.04
C LEU A 178 -5.98 -5.56 18.78
N ASP A 179 -6.25 -4.85 17.68
CA ASP A 179 -5.51 -3.65 17.31
C ASP A 179 -5.93 -2.45 18.18
N GLY A 180 -4.96 -1.77 18.77
CA GLY A 180 -5.20 -0.60 19.63
C GLY A 180 -5.90 -0.88 20.97
N TYR A 181 -6.03 -2.14 21.40
CA TYR A 181 -6.67 -2.46 22.68
C TYR A 181 -5.76 -2.10 23.87
N GLY A 182 -6.22 -1.15 24.70
CA GLY A 182 -5.51 -0.63 25.86
C GLY A 182 -5.68 -1.48 27.12
N ARG A 183 -4.69 -1.43 28.01
CA ARG A 183 -4.76 -2.03 29.35
C ARG A 183 -5.75 -1.25 30.23
N ASN A 184 -6.44 -1.93 31.13
CA ASN A 184 -7.52 -1.31 31.92
C ASN A 184 -7.07 -0.08 32.71
N ASP A 185 -5.91 -0.12 33.36
CA ASP A 185 -5.35 1.02 34.11
C ASP A 185 -5.05 2.24 33.21
N VAL A 186 -4.62 2.01 31.97
CA VAL A 186 -4.38 3.05 30.96
C VAL A 186 -5.71 3.63 30.46
N LEU A 187 -6.69 2.77 30.16
CA LEU A 187 -8.02 3.20 29.72
C LEU A 187 -8.72 4.04 30.79
N GLN A 188 -8.70 3.59 32.05
CA GLN A 188 -9.27 4.35 33.16
C GLN A 188 -8.57 5.70 33.33
N LYS A 189 -7.23 5.72 33.34
CA LYS A 189 -6.47 6.94 33.63
C LYS A 189 -6.63 8.04 32.58
N TYR A 190 -6.62 7.67 31.29
CA TYR A 190 -6.58 8.63 30.20
C TYR A 190 -7.91 8.84 29.49
N TYR A 191 -8.87 7.92 29.64
CA TYR A 191 -10.15 7.94 28.94
C TYR A 191 -11.36 7.79 29.87
N ASP A 192 -11.15 7.70 31.20
CA ASP A 192 -12.20 7.48 32.21
C ASP A 192 -13.11 6.27 31.87
N PHE A 193 -12.51 5.26 31.25
CA PHE A 193 -13.20 4.05 30.81
C PHE A 193 -12.81 2.85 31.67
N ASP A 194 -13.79 2.28 32.37
CA ASP A 194 -13.62 1.06 33.14
C ASP A 194 -13.90 -0.17 32.27
N ASN A 195 -12.88 -1.00 32.07
CA ASN A 195 -12.94 -2.23 31.30
C ASN A 195 -12.93 -3.49 32.20
N SER A 196 -13.16 -3.32 33.51
CA SER A 196 -13.16 -4.40 34.50
C SER A 196 -14.16 -5.50 34.19
N GLU A 197 -15.39 -5.15 33.79
CA GLU A 197 -16.47 -6.10 33.47
C GLU A 197 -16.02 -7.12 32.41
N PHE A 198 -15.39 -6.65 31.33
CA PHE A 198 -14.88 -7.53 30.27
C PHE A 198 -13.77 -8.45 30.79
N LEU A 199 -12.80 -7.91 31.53
CA LEU A 199 -11.69 -8.70 32.08
C LEU A 199 -12.17 -9.74 33.09
N ASP A 200 -13.13 -9.40 33.94
CA ASP A 200 -13.72 -10.33 34.92
C ASP A 200 -14.50 -11.44 34.20
N SER A 201 -15.19 -11.13 33.10
CA SER A 201 -15.82 -12.15 32.27
C SER A 201 -14.80 -13.15 31.69
N LEU A 202 -13.59 -12.70 31.33
CA LEU A 202 -12.51 -13.56 30.87
C LEU A 202 -11.97 -14.44 32.01
N ARG A 203 -11.74 -13.85 33.20
CA ARG A 203 -11.31 -14.59 34.39
C ARG A 203 -12.31 -15.69 34.77
N GLN A 204 -13.61 -15.38 34.74
CA GLN A 204 -14.69 -16.34 35.02
C GLN A 204 -14.72 -17.51 34.01
N ARG A 205 -14.29 -17.27 32.77
CA ARG A 205 -14.13 -18.32 31.74
C ARG A 205 -12.82 -19.11 31.88
N GLY A 206 -12.00 -18.81 32.89
CA GLY A 206 -10.74 -19.49 33.16
C GLY A 206 -9.52 -18.90 32.43
N PHE A 207 -9.65 -17.74 31.79
CA PHE A 207 -8.49 -17.07 31.19
C PHE A 207 -7.61 -16.44 32.27
N TYR A 208 -6.29 -16.54 32.07
CA TYR A 208 -5.33 -15.76 32.84
C TYR A 208 -5.26 -14.33 32.27
N VAL A 209 -5.57 -13.33 33.11
CA VAL A 209 -5.48 -11.91 32.77
C VAL A 209 -4.19 -11.34 33.35
N ALA A 210 -3.26 -10.94 32.47
CA ALA A 210 -1.99 -10.35 32.87
C ALA A 210 -2.09 -8.82 33.00
N ASP A 211 -2.54 -8.33 34.16
CA ASP A 211 -2.87 -6.90 34.41
C ASP A 211 -1.69 -5.92 34.28
N LYS A 212 -0.46 -6.41 34.13
CA LYS A 212 0.76 -5.59 33.97
C LYS A 212 1.60 -6.01 32.76
N SER A 213 1.02 -6.74 31.81
CA SER A 213 1.72 -7.07 30.57
C SER A 213 2.06 -5.79 29.79
N CYS A 214 3.16 -5.87 29.03
CA CYS A 214 3.66 -4.80 28.19
C CYS A 214 3.95 -5.37 26.79
N THR A 215 3.70 -4.58 25.76
CA THR A 215 4.17 -4.90 24.41
C THR A 215 5.69 -4.74 24.32
N ASN A 216 6.33 -5.56 23.50
CA ASN A 216 7.76 -5.40 23.17
C ASN A 216 8.00 -4.10 22.39
N PHE A 217 7.02 -3.65 21.59
CA PHE A 217 7.14 -2.47 20.73
C PHE A 217 5.78 -1.77 20.54
N THR A 218 5.79 -0.44 20.46
CA THR A 218 4.58 0.37 20.29
C THR A 218 4.02 0.34 18.86
N ALA A 219 4.83 0.00 17.86
CA ALA A 219 4.41 -0.09 16.47
C ALA A 219 3.98 -1.52 16.12
N THR A 220 2.79 -1.67 15.51
CA THR A 220 2.15 -2.96 15.18
C THR A 220 3.09 -3.93 14.45
N ALA A 221 3.84 -3.46 13.44
CA ALA A 221 4.75 -4.30 12.67
C ALA A 221 5.85 -4.91 13.53
N PHE A 222 6.39 -4.14 14.47
CA PHE A 222 7.44 -4.60 15.38
C PHE A 222 6.87 -5.54 16.44
N SER A 223 5.71 -5.19 17.00
CA SER A 223 5.03 -6.01 18.01
C SER A 223 4.69 -7.40 17.48
N LEU A 224 4.07 -7.46 16.29
CA LEU A 224 3.68 -8.73 15.66
C LEU A 224 4.89 -9.56 15.27
N SER A 225 5.83 -8.98 14.52
CA SER A 225 7.03 -9.70 14.08
C SER A 225 7.90 -10.16 15.25
N SER A 226 7.98 -9.40 16.35
CA SER A 226 8.72 -9.81 17.55
C SER A 226 8.03 -10.98 18.24
N SER A 227 6.72 -10.88 18.49
CA SER A 227 5.96 -11.89 19.22
C SER A 227 5.90 -13.22 18.47
N LEU A 228 5.67 -13.17 17.14
CA LEU A 228 5.55 -14.34 16.28
C LEU A 228 6.89 -15.06 16.02
N ASN A 229 8.02 -14.39 16.29
CA ASN A 229 9.36 -14.94 16.17
C ASN A 229 10.08 -15.10 17.52
N MET A 230 9.36 -14.87 18.63
CA MET A 230 9.85 -15.05 20.00
C MET A 230 11.18 -14.36 20.29
N ARG A 231 11.44 -13.22 19.64
CA ARG A 231 12.72 -12.49 19.74
C ARG A 231 12.52 -10.99 19.68
N TYR A 232 13.38 -10.25 20.37
CA TYR A 232 13.42 -8.80 20.27
C TYR A 232 14.15 -8.36 19.01
N HIS A 233 13.80 -7.16 18.53
CA HIS A 233 14.51 -6.52 17.43
C HIS A 233 15.68 -5.70 17.98
N GLU A 234 16.89 -6.22 17.87
CA GLU A 234 18.11 -5.54 18.31
C GLU A 234 18.46 -4.40 17.33
N SER A 235 18.15 -3.17 17.75
CA SER A 235 18.20 -1.90 17.00
C SER A 235 17.18 -1.74 15.86
N TYR A 236 16.41 -0.64 15.92
CA TYR A 236 15.53 -0.18 14.84
C TYR A 236 16.28 0.06 13.52
N SER A 237 17.60 0.35 13.58
CA SER A 237 18.42 0.64 12.40
C SER A 237 18.85 -0.61 11.62
N SER A 238 18.89 -1.78 12.26
CA SER A 238 19.28 -3.05 11.62
C SER A 238 18.11 -3.65 10.82
N LEU A 239 16.87 -3.34 11.23
CA LEU A 239 15.67 -3.74 10.52
C LEU A 239 15.48 -2.88 9.26
N ARG A 240 15.59 -3.54 8.11
CA ARG A 240 15.68 -2.97 6.75
C ARG A 240 14.36 -2.37 6.24
N GLY A 241 13.55 -1.82 7.13
CA GLY A 241 12.27 -1.19 6.85
C GLY A 241 11.06 -2.09 7.12
N TYR A 242 9.88 -1.54 6.90
CA TYR A 242 8.61 -2.17 7.25
C TYR A 242 8.33 -3.46 6.46
N LYS A 243 8.88 -3.60 5.24
CA LYS A 243 8.77 -4.82 4.43
C LYS A 243 9.28 -6.05 5.16
N THR A 244 10.49 -5.98 5.73
CA THR A 244 11.08 -7.10 6.46
C THR A 244 10.22 -7.50 7.65
N LEU A 245 9.63 -6.53 8.36
CA LEU A 245 8.73 -6.83 9.48
C LEU A 245 7.42 -7.48 9.02
N ALA A 246 6.91 -7.09 7.84
CA ALA A 246 5.77 -7.75 7.24
C ALA A 246 6.10 -9.20 6.84
N GLU A 247 7.25 -9.43 6.20
CA GLU A 247 7.75 -10.78 5.88
C GLU A 247 7.90 -11.64 7.14
N MET A 248 8.55 -11.11 8.19
CA MET A 248 8.67 -11.76 9.49
C MET A 248 7.33 -12.07 10.16
N SER A 249 6.25 -11.38 9.78
CA SER A 249 4.92 -11.66 10.31
C SER A 249 4.18 -12.73 9.48
N ARG A 250 4.51 -12.87 8.19
CA ARG A 250 3.88 -13.82 7.26
C ARG A 250 4.55 -15.19 7.26
N ASP A 251 5.86 -15.23 7.47
CA ASP A 251 6.68 -16.41 7.70
C ASP A 251 7.45 -16.24 9.01
N HIS A 252 7.03 -16.99 10.03
CA HIS A 252 7.44 -16.77 11.41
C HIS A 252 7.67 -18.07 12.19
N ASP A 253 8.53 -18.00 13.21
CA ASP A 253 9.02 -19.18 13.94
C ASP A 253 7.91 -19.93 14.69
N VAL A 254 6.99 -19.22 15.34
CA VAL A 254 5.86 -19.86 16.06
C VAL A 254 5.06 -20.76 15.12
N GLY A 255 4.75 -20.29 13.91
CA GLY A 255 3.97 -21.04 12.95
C GLY A 255 4.74 -22.26 12.44
N ARG A 256 6.02 -22.09 12.09
CA ARG A 256 6.87 -23.20 11.62
C ARG A 256 7.04 -24.27 12.69
N CYS A 257 7.31 -23.86 13.93
CA CYS A 257 7.42 -24.75 15.09
C CYS A 257 6.14 -25.59 15.30
N LEU A 258 4.96 -24.97 15.16
CA LEU A 258 3.67 -25.66 15.25
C LEU A 258 3.45 -26.62 14.06
N ARG A 259 3.82 -26.22 12.84
CA ARG A 259 3.73 -27.10 11.66
C ARG A 259 4.60 -28.34 11.77
N GLU A 260 5.83 -28.19 12.24
CA GLU A 260 6.74 -29.32 12.51
C GLU A 260 6.16 -30.30 13.53
N ARG A 261 5.29 -29.82 14.43
CA ARG A 261 4.55 -30.63 15.41
C ARG A 261 3.21 -31.16 14.90
N GLY A 262 2.95 -31.05 13.60
CA GLY A 262 1.75 -31.58 12.94
C GLY A 262 0.50 -30.71 13.06
N TYR A 263 0.61 -29.47 13.55
CA TYR A 263 -0.54 -28.56 13.59
C TYR A 263 -0.88 -28.02 12.20
N LYS A 264 -2.18 -27.92 11.94
CA LYS A 264 -2.71 -27.21 10.77
C LYS A 264 -2.88 -25.73 11.10
N LEU A 265 -2.01 -24.89 10.55
CA LEU A 265 -2.19 -23.43 10.62
C LEU A 265 -3.37 -22.93 9.77
N VAL A 266 -4.25 -22.15 10.41
CA VAL A 266 -5.33 -21.37 9.78
C VAL A 266 -5.07 -19.89 10.06
N HIS A 267 -5.05 -19.05 9.02
CA HIS A 267 -4.81 -17.61 9.14
C HIS A 267 -6.06 -16.82 8.75
N PHE A 268 -6.38 -15.76 9.49
CA PHE A 268 -7.44 -14.83 9.14
C PHE A 268 -6.83 -13.57 8.52
N ASN A 269 -7.09 -13.35 7.23
CA ASN A 269 -6.58 -12.21 6.50
C ASN A 269 -7.14 -10.91 7.07
N THR A 270 -6.27 -9.96 7.36
CA THR A 270 -6.66 -8.62 7.84
C THR A 270 -6.41 -7.55 6.79
N ARG A 271 -6.86 -6.32 7.08
CA ARG A 271 -6.55 -5.14 6.27
C ARG A 271 -5.13 -4.61 6.50
N TYR A 272 -4.42 -5.10 7.51
CA TYR A 272 -3.07 -4.66 7.87
C TYR A 272 -2.02 -5.41 7.03
N PRO A 273 -1.06 -4.71 6.38
CA PRO A 273 -0.14 -5.36 5.44
C PRO A 273 0.66 -6.53 6.00
N GLY A 274 1.07 -6.50 7.27
CA GLY A 274 1.85 -7.58 7.87
C GLY A 274 1.04 -8.86 8.12
N SER A 275 -0.29 -8.78 8.16
CA SER A 275 -1.20 -9.91 8.42
C SER A 275 -2.31 -10.02 7.38
N SER A 276 -2.11 -9.41 6.21
CA SER A 276 -3.04 -9.49 5.07
C SER A 276 -3.01 -10.85 4.37
N CYS A 277 -1.96 -11.63 4.60
CA CYS A 277 -1.78 -13.02 4.17
C CYS A 277 -0.82 -13.71 5.14
N SER A 278 -0.63 -15.02 4.98
CA SER A 278 0.43 -15.80 5.64
C SER A 278 1.08 -16.70 4.60
N ASP A 279 2.41 -16.75 4.60
CA ASP A 279 3.20 -17.53 3.64
C ASP A 279 3.35 -18.99 4.10
N ILE A 280 3.00 -19.27 5.36
CA ILE A 280 3.11 -20.60 5.99
C ILE A 280 1.76 -21.23 6.38
N ALA A 281 0.63 -20.54 6.20
CA ALA A 281 -0.68 -21.09 6.57
C ALA A 281 -1.18 -22.16 5.56
N HIS A 282 -1.89 -23.17 6.06
CA HIS A 282 -2.53 -24.17 5.20
C HIS A 282 -3.88 -23.68 4.67
N VAL A 283 -4.57 -22.85 5.44
CA VAL A 283 -5.86 -22.25 5.09
C VAL A 283 -5.79 -20.78 5.43
N SER A 284 -6.19 -19.93 4.48
CA SER A 284 -6.41 -18.51 4.72
C SER A 284 -7.89 -18.21 4.61
N LEU A 285 -8.46 -17.59 5.65
CA LEU A 285 -9.87 -17.22 5.76
C LEU A 285 -10.03 -15.70 5.72
N GLY A 286 -11.22 -15.25 5.31
CA GLY A 286 -11.51 -13.85 5.01
C GLY A 286 -11.13 -13.51 3.57
N GLU A 287 -11.82 -12.53 2.98
CA GLU A 287 -11.46 -12.07 1.64
C GLU A 287 -9.96 -11.70 1.66
N PRO A 288 -9.12 -12.26 0.77
CA PRO A 288 -7.88 -11.58 0.45
C PRO A 288 -8.34 -10.18 0.05
N SER A 289 -8.01 -9.19 0.86
CA SER A 289 -8.72 -7.90 0.82
C SER A 289 -8.66 -7.18 -0.53
N THR A 290 -7.87 -7.70 -1.49
CA THR A 290 -8.11 -7.81 -2.94
C THR A 290 -7.08 -8.78 -3.55
N TRP A 291 -7.13 -9.05 -4.87
CA TRP A 291 -6.03 -9.68 -5.64
C TRP A 291 -4.72 -8.88 -5.65
N LEU A 292 -4.73 -7.67 -5.09
CA LEU A 292 -3.58 -6.77 -5.01
C LEU A 292 -2.86 -6.97 -3.67
N PRO A 293 -1.53 -7.15 -3.67
CA PRO A 293 -0.77 -7.21 -2.42
C PRO A 293 -0.96 -5.94 -1.60
N ALA A 294 -0.77 -6.02 -0.28
CA ALA A 294 -1.04 -4.90 0.63
C ALA A 294 -0.27 -3.60 0.31
N GLY A 295 0.91 -3.70 -0.33
CA GLY A 295 1.65 -2.55 -0.83
C GLY A 295 0.92 -1.83 -1.97
N SER A 296 0.43 -2.57 -2.97
CA SER A 296 -0.44 -2.02 -4.02
C SER A 296 -1.70 -1.36 -3.47
N ARG A 297 -2.27 -1.85 -2.36
CA ARG A 297 -3.43 -1.21 -1.71
C ARG A 297 -3.08 0.12 -1.05
N LEU A 298 -1.98 0.19 -0.29
CA LEU A 298 -1.49 1.45 0.28
C LEU A 298 -1.19 2.47 -0.82
N PHE A 299 -0.61 2.00 -1.93
CA PHE A 299 -0.37 2.80 -3.11
C PHE A 299 -1.67 3.31 -3.73
N MET A 300 -2.65 2.43 -3.94
CA MET A 300 -3.97 2.79 -4.44
C MET A 300 -4.71 3.74 -3.50
N LEU A 301 -4.62 3.58 -2.18
CA LEU A 301 -5.20 4.52 -1.22
C LEU A 301 -4.55 5.90 -1.30
N THR A 302 -3.23 5.94 -1.50
CA THR A 302 -2.49 7.18 -1.74
C THR A 302 -2.96 7.81 -3.05
N LEU A 303 -3.10 7.01 -4.11
CA LEU A 303 -3.63 7.45 -5.38
C LEU A 303 -5.07 7.97 -5.23
N ILE A 304 -5.97 7.26 -4.55
CA ILE A 304 -7.37 7.63 -4.32
C ILE A 304 -7.45 8.94 -3.55
N ARG A 305 -6.70 9.08 -2.45
CA ARG A 305 -6.66 10.30 -1.64
C ARG A 305 -6.27 11.52 -2.48
N HIS A 306 -5.36 11.33 -3.42
CA HIS A 306 -4.85 12.41 -4.27
C HIS A 306 -5.54 12.53 -5.63
N SER A 307 -6.47 11.62 -6.00
CA SER A 307 -7.05 11.55 -7.34
C SER A 307 -8.55 11.79 -7.42
N ALA A 308 -9.03 11.91 -8.66
CA ALA A 308 -10.46 12.08 -8.96
C ALA A 308 -11.32 10.88 -8.50
N ILE A 309 -10.71 9.73 -8.19
CA ILE A 309 -11.41 8.52 -7.72
C ILE A 309 -12.14 8.77 -6.38
N ARG A 310 -11.72 9.77 -5.59
CA ARG A 310 -12.43 10.20 -4.38
C ARG A 310 -13.87 10.71 -4.63
N PHE A 311 -14.27 10.95 -5.89
CA PHE A 311 -15.68 11.25 -6.20
C PHE A 311 -16.62 10.07 -5.90
N ILE A 312 -16.09 8.85 -5.87
CA ILE A 312 -16.84 7.60 -5.83
C ILE A 312 -16.91 7.02 -4.41
N ASN A 313 -16.08 7.52 -3.48
CA ASN A 313 -16.01 7.10 -2.07
C ASN A 313 -16.35 8.26 -1.14
#